data_AF-A0A137NRN9-F1
#
_entry.id   AF-A0A137NRN9-F1
#
_cell.length_a   1.000
_cell.length_b   1.000
_cell.length_c   1.000
_cell.angle_alpha   90.00
_cell.angle_beta   90.00
_cell.angle_gamma   90.00
#
_symmetry.space_group_name_H-M   'P 1'
#
loop_
_entity.id
_entity.type
_entity.pdbx_description
1 polymer ?
#
loop_
_entity_poly.entity_id
_entity_poly.type
_entity_poly.pdbx_seq_one_letter_code
_entity_poly.pdbx_strand_id
1 'polypeptide(L)'
;MHNAKKYKDTKPPKSGPLITFLAVAHNFFLLVFSFLTFIHTAPVMKELFQTQDLENTLCDFGQNAWNNGLFYWGWLFYLSKYYEFIDTLIILIKGRVPMFLQTYHHTGAIFAMWILVASESNITWIFVCFNSFIHTIMYFYYLMTTLKIQPPGKQIITYLQMTQFFVGNSIALYTLSIDGCMNDFQKYSCWFNLAYVTPLLYFFAQFAKKTYFKPKSQVKESDKRK
;
A
#
# COMPACT_ATOMS: atom_id res chain seq x y z
N MET A 1 -15.74 -30.36 5.86
CA MET A 1 -14.73 -30.03 4.79
C MET A 1 -15.21 -30.28 3.35
N HIS A 2 -16.44 -30.77 3.10
CA HIS A 2 -16.90 -31.13 1.76
C HIS A 2 -17.51 -29.97 0.93
N ASN A 3 -17.84 -28.83 1.56
CA ASN A 3 -18.54 -27.71 0.90
C ASN A 3 -17.62 -26.62 0.32
N ALA A 4 -16.31 -26.61 0.62
CA ALA A 4 -15.39 -25.57 0.15
C ALA A 4 -14.93 -25.75 -1.31
N LYS A 5 -15.14 -26.93 -1.90
CA LYS A 5 -14.72 -27.23 -3.28
C LYS A 5 -15.70 -26.70 -4.34
N LYS A 6 -17.01 -26.58 -4.00
CA LYS A 6 -18.06 -26.21 -4.97
C LYS A 6 -18.03 -24.74 -5.42
N TYR A 7 -17.31 -23.87 -4.70
CA TYR A 7 -17.22 -22.44 -5.02
C TYR A 7 -16.14 -22.10 -6.06
N LYS A 8 -15.24 -23.04 -6.41
CA LYS A 8 -14.11 -22.77 -7.31
C LYS A 8 -14.43 -22.89 -8.81
N ASP A 9 -15.54 -23.53 -9.18
CA ASP A 9 -15.80 -23.94 -10.57
C ASP A 9 -16.89 -23.12 -11.29
N THR A 10 -17.46 -22.09 -10.66
CA THR A 10 -18.36 -21.16 -11.34
C THR A 10 -17.56 -19.98 -11.89
N LYS A 11 -17.64 -19.73 -13.21
CA LYS A 11 -17.13 -18.48 -13.79
C LYS A 11 -17.81 -17.32 -13.05
N PRO A 12 -17.06 -16.33 -12.53
CA PRO A 12 -17.67 -15.23 -11.81
C PRO A 12 -18.68 -14.53 -12.73
N PRO A 13 -19.88 -14.19 -12.22
CA PRO A 13 -20.90 -13.52 -13.02
C PRO A 13 -20.33 -12.24 -13.64
N LYS A 14 -20.74 -11.92 -14.88
CA LYS A 14 -20.37 -10.64 -15.51
C LYS A 14 -20.84 -9.52 -14.58
N SER A 15 -19.92 -8.64 -14.15
CA SER A 15 -20.26 -7.52 -13.28
C SER A 15 -21.28 -6.63 -13.99
N GLY A 16 -22.41 -6.36 -13.31
CA GLY A 16 -23.43 -5.45 -13.84
C GLY A 16 -22.87 -4.03 -14.08
N PRO A 17 -23.50 -3.23 -14.95
CA PRO A 17 -23.05 -1.87 -15.29
C PRO A 17 -22.81 -0.99 -14.05
N LEU A 18 -23.68 -1.10 -13.04
CA LEU A 18 -23.58 -0.37 -11.78
C LEU A 18 -22.29 -0.71 -11.01
N ILE A 19 -21.94 -1.99 -10.89
CA ILE A 19 -20.73 -2.44 -10.18
C ILE A 19 -19.47 -1.94 -10.90
N THR A 20 -19.49 -1.95 -12.23
CA THR A 20 -18.39 -1.38 -13.03
C THR A 20 -18.28 0.12 -12.82
N PHE A 21 -19.39 0.86 -12.85
CA PHE A 21 -19.41 2.29 -12.58
C PHE A 21 -18.85 2.62 -11.18
N LEU A 22 -19.33 1.92 -10.15
CA LEU A 22 -18.84 2.08 -8.78
C LEU A 22 -17.34 1.81 -8.68
N ALA A 23 -16.84 0.76 -9.33
CA ALA A 23 -15.41 0.46 -9.36
C ALA A 23 -14.61 1.54 -10.10
N VAL A 24 -15.12 2.11 -11.19
CA VAL A 24 -14.46 3.23 -11.90
C VAL A 24 -14.40 4.46 -11.00
N ALA A 25 -15.52 4.85 -10.41
CA ALA A 25 -15.59 6.01 -9.52
C ALA A 25 -14.65 5.86 -8.31
N HIS A 26 -14.64 4.68 -7.69
CA HIS A 26 -13.76 4.33 -6.57
C HIS A 26 -12.27 4.43 -6.94
N ASN A 27 -11.84 3.79 -8.03
CA ASN A 27 -10.45 3.84 -8.46
C ASN A 27 -10.03 5.27 -8.87
N PHE A 28 -10.92 6.04 -9.50
CA PHE A 28 -10.65 7.42 -9.86
C PHE A 28 -10.53 8.33 -8.62
N PHE A 29 -11.41 8.16 -7.63
CA PHE A 29 -11.32 8.88 -6.37
C PHE A 29 -9.98 8.61 -5.66
N LEU A 30 -9.60 7.34 -5.51
CA LEU A 30 -8.33 7.00 -4.85
C LEU A 30 -7.10 7.41 -5.65
N LEU A 31 -7.18 7.42 -6.98
CA LEU A 31 -6.15 7.99 -7.84
C LEU A 31 -5.96 9.48 -7.55
N VAL A 32 -7.04 10.27 -7.58
CA VAL A 32 -6.97 11.72 -7.32
C VAL A 32 -6.51 12.00 -5.90
N PHE A 33 -7.06 11.30 -4.92
CA PHE A 33 -6.69 11.47 -3.51
C PHE A 33 -5.21 11.17 -3.27
N SER A 34 -4.70 10.05 -3.81
CA SER A 34 -3.29 9.68 -3.68
C SER A 34 -2.38 10.70 -4.37
N PHE A 35 -2.77 11.18 -5.55
CA PHE A 35 -2.01 12.19 -6.27
C PHE A 35 -1.95 13.51 -5.48
N LEU A 36 -3.09 13.99 -4.97
CA LEU A 36 -3.16 15.20 -4.15
C LEU A 36 -2.30 15.07 -2.89
N THR A 37 -2.38 13.93 -2.21
CA THR A 37 -1.56 13.66 -1.02
C THR A 37 -0.07 13.78 -1.36
N PHE A 38 0.36 13.13 -2.45
CA PHE A 38 1.75 13.15 -2.89
C PHE A 38 2.23 14.57 -3.24
N ILE A 39 1.49 15.32 -4.06
CA ILE A 39 1.92 16.66 -4.50
C ILE A 39 2.01 17.67 -3.34
N HIS A 40 1.29 17.44 -2.24
CA HIS A 40 1.35 18.31 -1.08
C HIS A 40 2.42 17.87 -0.07
N THR A 41 2.66 16.57 0.11
CA THR A 41 3.66 16.08 1.08
C THR A 41 5.07 16.01 0.50
N ALA A 42 5.22 15.76 -0.80
CA ALA A 42 6.54 15.62 -1.43
C ALA A 42 7.37 16.91 -1.41
N PRO A 43 6.81 18.11 -1.68
CA PRO A 43 7.57 19.36 -1.56
C PRO A 43 8.09 19.61 -0.15
N VAL A 44 7.26 19.36 0.87
CA VAL A 44 7.65 19.50 2.28
C VAL A 44 8.85 18.61 2.60
N MET A 45 8.77 17.33 2.24
CA MET A 45 9.89 16.42 2.48
C MET A 45 11.12 16.82 1.68
N LYS A 46 10.95 17.22 0.41
CA LYS A 46 12.06 17.67 -0.44
C LYS A 46 12.78 18.87 0.17
N GLU A 47 12.03 19.86 0.66
CA GLU A 47 12.61 21.04 1.30
C GLU A 47 13.42 20.66 2.55
N LEU A 48 12.89 19.78 3.40
CA LEU A 48 13.61 19.30 4.59
C LEU A 48 14.90 18.56 4.23
N PHE A 49 14.85 17.63 3.27
CA PHE A 49 16.04 16.92 2.79
C PHE A 49 17.09 17.84 2.12
N GLN A 50 16.69 19.03 1.66
CA GLN A 50 17.61 20.00 1.06
C GLN A 50 18.18 21.00 2.07
N THR A 51 17.49 21.22 3.19
CA THR A 51 17.82 22.26 4.17
C THR A 51 18.39 21.70 5.47
N GLN A 52 18.15 20.42 5.77
CA GLN A 52 18.55 19.75 7.00
C GLN A 52 19.40 18.51 6.70
N ASP A 53 20.26 18.16 7.65
CA ASP A 53 20.99 16.90 7.60
C ASP A 53 20.04 15.69 7.69
N LEU A 54 20.54 14.53 7.26
CA LEU A 54 19.75 13.30 7.17
C LEU A 54 19.10 12.92 8.51
N GLU A 55 19.85 12.96 9.62
CA GLU A 55 19.32 12.61 10.94
C GLU A 55 18.23 13.59 11.39
N ASN A 56 18.45 14.89 11.20
CA ASN A 56 17.45 15.91 11.51
C ASN A 56 16.16 15.72 10.71
N THR A 57 16.27 15.38 9.43
CA THR A 57 15.10 15.13 8.57
C THR A 57 14.36 13.83 8.96
N LEU A 58 15.11 12.77 9.29
CA LEU A 58 14.53 11.46 9.61
C LEU A 58 13.94 11.38 11.02
N CYS A 59 14.55 12.06 11.98
CA CYS A 59 14.06 12.14 13.36
C CYS A 59 13.05 13.27 13.56
N ASP A 60 13.09 14.29 12.70
CA ASP A 60 12.25 15.50 12.78
C ASP A 60 12.26 16.14 14.18
N PHE A 61 13.46 16.37 14.74
CA PHE A 61 13.62 16.92 16.10
C PHE A 61 12.87 18.24 16.32
N GLY A 62 12.72 19.06 15.27
CA GLY A 62 11.99 20.31 15.31
C GLY A 62 10.49 20.21 14.98
N GLN A 63 9.97 18.99 14.74
CA GLN A 63 8.63 18.75 14.24
C GLN A 63 8.30 19.57 12.97
N ASN A 64 9.30 19.82 12.12
CA ASN A 64 9.15 20.61 10.92
C ASN A 64 8.33 19.87 9.89
N ALA A 65 8.55 18.57 9.70
CA ALA A 65 7.72 17.78 8.79
C ALA A 65 6.29 17.71 9.34
N TRP A 66 6.16 17.34 10.61
CA TRP A 66 4.87 17.16 11.29
C TRP A 66 3.96 18.39 11.17
N ASN A 67 4.49 19.55 11.57
CA ASN A 67 3.71 20.79 11.64
C ASN A 67 3.52 21.46 10.27
N ASN A 68 4.40 21.23 9.30
CA ASN A 68 4.26 21.78 7.94
C ASN A 68 3.45 20.88 6.99
N GLY A 69 2.40 20.25 7.52
CA GLY A 69 1.38 19.56 6.72
C GLY A 69 1.43 18.04 6.78
N LEU A 70 2.49 17.41 7.29
CA LEU A 70 2.52 15.95 7.42
C LEU A 70 1.43 15.45 8.39
N PHE A 71 1.12 16.19 9.46
CA PHE A 71 0.00 15.84 10.34
C PHE A 71 -1.34 15.84 9.59
N TYR A 72 -1.65 16.93 8.88
CA TYR A 72 -2.91 17.07 8.15
C TYR A 72 -3.08 15.97 7.10
N TRP A 73 -2.07 15.77 6.25
CA TRP A 73 -2.11 14.75 5.21
C TRP A 73 -2.00 13.34 5.78
N GLY A 74 -1.26 13.15 6.87
CA GLY A 74 -1.20 11.88 7.60
C GLY A 74 -2.54 11.49 8.21
N TRP A 75 -3.30 12.44 8.75
CA TRP A 75 -4.66 12.20 9.24
C TRP A 75 -5.62 11.84 8.11
N LEU A 76 -5.61 12.58 7.00
CA LEU A 76 -6.44 12.24 5.83
C LEU A 76 -6.06 10.87 5.24
N PHE A 77 -4.77 10.57 5.16
CA PHE A 77 -4.27 9.28 4.68
C PHE A 77 -4.65 8.13 5.63
N TYR A 78 -4.66 8.37 6.93
CA TYR A 78 -5.20 7.41 7.90
C TYR A 78 -6.68 7.14 7.65
N LEU A 79 -7.50 8.19 7.46
CA LEU A 79 -8.92 8.03 7.12
C LEU A 79 -9.11 7.27 5.79
N SER A 80 -8.23 7.47 4.81
CA SER A 80 -8.30 6.76 3.53
C SER A 80 -8.14 5.24 3.70
N LYS A 81 -7.43 4.74 4.73
CA LYS A 81 -7.29 3.29 4.97
C LYS A 81 -8.64 2.63 5.22
N TYR A 82 -9.59 3.32 5.87
CA TYR A 82 -10.96 2.83 6.03
C TYR A 82 -11.71 2.84 4.71
N TYR A 83 -11.52 3.86 3.88
CA TYR A 83 -12.16 3.94 2.56
C TYR A 83 -11.65 2.84 1.61
N GLU A 84 -10.35 2.51 1.68
CA GLU A 84 -9.72 1.46 0.86
C GLU A 84 -10.31 0.06 1.11
N PHE A 85 -11.05 -0.18 2.20
CA PHE A 85 -11.81 -1.42 2.38
C PHE A 85 -12.85 -1.65 1.26
N ILE A 86 -13.29 -0.59 0.57
CA ILE A 86 -14.16 -0.71 -0.59
C ILE A 86 -13.52 -1.56 -1.70
N ASP A 87 -12.19 -1.62 -1.82
CA ASP A 87 -11.51 -2.54 -2.75
C ASP A 87 -11.88 -4.01 -2.47
N THR A 88 -11.94 -4.36 -1.19
CA THR A 88 -12.32 -5.70 -0.74
C THR A 88 -13.81 -5.94 -0.96
N LEU A 89 -14.66 -4.93 -0.68
CA LEU A 89 -16.10 -5.01 -0.91
C LEU A 89 -16.44 -5.23 -2.39
N ILE A 90 -15.79 -4.51 -3.32
CA ILE A 90 -15.99 -4.66 -4.77
C ILE A 90 -15.66 -6.10 -5.22
N ILE A 91 -14.61 -6.71 -4.64
CA ILE A 91 -14.23 -8.10 -4.95
C ILE A 91 -15.31 -9.08 -4.46
N LEU A 92 -15.79 -8.89 -3.23
CA LEU A 92 -16.84 -9.72 -2.64
C LEU A 92 -18.17 -9.61 -3.42
N ILE A 93 -18.58 -8.40 -3.79
CA ILE A 93 -19.78 -8.15 -4.62
C ILE A 93 -19.65 -8.82 -5.99
N LYS A 94 -18.43 -8.90 -6.55
CA LYS A 94 -18.14 -9.63 -7.79
C LYS A 94 -18.10 -11.16 -7.61
N GLY A 95 -18.45 -11.68 -6.42
CA GLY A 95 -18.47 -13.11 -6.11
C GLY A 95 -17.07 -13.74 -6.04
N ARG A 96 -16.02 -12.92 -5.85
CA ARG A 96 -14.65 -13.40 -5.73
C ARG A 96 -14.20 -13.34 -4.28
N VAL A 97 -13.28 -14.24 -3.91
CA VAL A 97 -12.66 -14.22 -2.58
C VAL A 97 -11.44 -13.28 -2.65
N PRO A 98 -11.33 -12.28 -1.76
CA PRO A 98 -10.16 -11.42 -1.69
C PRO A 98 -8.91 -12.24 -1.35
N MET A 99 -7.77 -11.80 -1.87
CA MET A 99 -6.51 -12.46 -1.58
C MET A 99 -6.12 -12.21 -0.12
N PHE A 100 -5.55 -13.21 0.55
CA PHE A 100 -5.06 -13.05 1.92
C PHE A 100 -4.11 -11.86 2.07
N LEU A 101 -3.22 -11.64 1.08
CA LEU A 101 -2.33 -10.48 1.02
C LEU A 101 -3.10 -9.14 1.13
N GLN A 102 -4.21 -9.02 0.40
CA GLN A 102 -5.04 -7.82 0.37
C GLN A 102 -5.74 -7.61 1.72
N THR A 103 -6.35 -8.68 2.27
CA THR A 103 -7.01 -8.61 3.59
C THR A 103 -6.02 -8.29 4.71
N TYR A 104 -4.83 -8.91 4.69
CA TYR A 104 -3.75 -8.63 5.65
C TYR A 104 -3.30 -7.18 5.56
N HIS A 105 -3.10 -6.68 4.33
CA HIS A 105 -2.69 -5.31 4.08
C HIS A 105 -3.73 -4.30 4.60
N HIS A 106 -4.98 -4.35 4.14
CA HIS A 106 -5.97 -3.32 4.51
C HIS A 106 -6.27 -3.29 6.00
N THR A 107 -6.39 -4.46 6.65
CA THR A 107 -6.61 -4.52 8.10
C THR A 107 -5.41 -4.00 8.87
N GLY A 108 -4.21 -4.46 8.55
CA GLY A 108 -3.01 -4.02 9.25
C GLY A 108 -2.68 -2.54 8.99
N ALA A 109 -3.00 -2.01 7.81
CA ALA A 109 -2.75 -0.63 7.44
C ALA A 109 -3.53 0.36 8.31
N ILE A 110 -4.75 0.02 8.73
CA ILE A 110 -5.53 0.84 9.67
C ILE A 110 -4.80 0.97 11.01
N PHE A 111 -4.38 -0.16 11.61
CA PHE A 111 -3.70 -0.15 12.90
C PHE A 111 -2.32 0.49 12.82
N ALA A 112 -1.58 0.19 11.75
CA ALA A 112 -0.27 0.78 11.45
C ALA A 112 -0.35 2.31 11.36
N MET A 113 -1.31 2.84 10.61
CA MET A 113 -1.48 4.28 10.47
C MET A 113 -1.99 4.94 11.75
N TRP A 114 -2.92 4.30 12.48
CA TRP A 114 -3.40 4.83 13.75
C TRP A 114 -2.25 5.04 14.75
N ILE A 115 -1.39 4.03 14.94
CA ILE A 115 -0.30 4.12 15.93
C ILE A 115 0.76 5.14 15.49
N LEU A 116 1.04 5.25 14.19
CA LEU A 116 1.95 6.26 13.64
C LEU A 116 1.45 7.68 13.91
N VAL A 117 0.17 7.93 13.65
CA VAL A 117 -0.41 9.26 13.87
C VAL A 117 -0.57 9.58 15.35
N ALA A 118 -1.00 8.62 16.16
CA ALA A 118 -1.14 8.80 17.60
C ALA A 118 0.20 9.08 18.30
N SER A 119 1.29 8.48 17.82
CA SER A 119 2.64 8.68 18.37
C SER A 119 3.39 9.87 17.80
N GLU A 120 2.78 10.62 16.87
CA GLU A 120 3.45 11.72 16.15
C GLU A 120 4.80 11.26 15.56
N SER A 121 4.86 10.03 15.07
CA SER A 121 6.11 9.45 14.59
C SER A 121 6.44 10.01 13.22
N ASN A 122 7.66 10.52 13.03
CA ASN A 122 8.08 11.02 11.73
C ASN A 122 8.08 9.91 10.65
N ILE A 123 8.21 8.63 11.01
CA ILE A 123 8.08 7.49 10.09
C ILE A 123 6.79 7.54 9.25
N THR A 124 5.76 8.23 9.74
CA THR A 124 4.53 8.57 9.00
C THR A 124 4.80 9.13 7.60
N TRP A 125 5.86 9.94 7.39
CA TRP A 125 6.13 10.53 6.07
C TRP A 125 6.40 9.49 4.99
N ILE A 126 7.03 8.36 5.33
CA ILE A 126 7.27 7.26 4.39
C ILE A 126 5.91 6.63 4.00
N PHE A 127 5.05 6.41 4.98
CA PHE A 127 3.73 5.85 4.77
C PHE A 127 2.82 6.79 4.00
N VAL A 128 2.96 8.10 4.13
CA VAL A 128 2.09 9.06 3.45
C VAL A 128 2.65 9.41 2.07
N CYS A 129 3.89 9.89 2.00
CA CYS A 129 4.49 10.41 0.77
C CYS A 129 4.83 9.29 -0.23
N PHE A 130 5.63 8.29 0.16
CA PHE A 130 6.01 7.22 -0.76
C PHE A 130 4.83 6.33 -1.14
N ASN A 131 3.95 6.00 -0.18
CA ASN A 131 2.78 5.19 -0.49
C ASN A 131 1.84 5.91 -1.45
N SER A 132 1.54 7.20 -1.22
CA SER A 132 0.64 7.95 -2.10
C SER A 132 1.18 8.05 -3.53
N PHE A 133 2.49 8.15 -3.71
CA PHE A 133 3.12 8.03 -5.03
C PHE A 133 2.84 6.67 -5.70
N ILE A 134 3.12 5.57 -5.00
CA ILE A 134 2.90 4.22 -5.55
C ILE A 134 1.41 3.91 -5.74
N HIS A 135 0.54 4.36 -4.82
CA HIS A 135 -0.91 4.23 -4.92
C HIS A 135 -1.47 5.03 -6.09
N THR A 136 -0.91 6.20 -6.41
CA THR A 136 -1.28 6.93 -7.63
C THR A 136 -1.05 6.05 -8.87
N ILE A 137 0.12 5.42 -8.98
CA ILE A 137 0.44 4.53 -10.11
C ILE A 137 -0.47 3.29 -10.11
N MET A 138 -0.70 2.69 -8.93
CA MET A 138 -1.53 1.49 -8.78
C MET A 138 -2.99 1.74 -9.12
N TYR A 139 -3.61 2.80 -8.60
CA TYR A 139 -5.01 3.13 -8.88
C TYR A 139 -5.21 3.62 -10.31
N PHE A 140 -4.21 4.27 -10.91
CA PHE A 140 -4.24 4.54 -12.35
C PHE A 140 -4.29 3.22 -13.14
N TYR A 141 -3.44 2.26 -12.81
CA TYR A 141 -3.47 0.94 -13.43
C TYR A 141 -4.82 0.23 -13.23
N TYR A 142 -5.38 0.26 -12.01
CA TYR A 142 -6.69 -0.34 -11.73
C TYR A 142 -7.84 0.36 -12.45
N LEU A 143 -7.83 1.68 -12.53
CA LEU A 143 -8.79 2.46 -13.31
C LEU A 143 -8.78 2.01 -14.77
N MET A 144 -7.60 1.95 -15.40
CA MET A 144 -7.45 1.50 -16.79
C MET A 144 -7.97 0.07 -16.98
N THR A 145 -7.62 -0.86 -16.08
CA THR A 145 -8.12 -2.24 -16.17
C THR A 145 -9.64 -2.35 -15.98
N THR A 146 -10.24 -1.47 -15.18
CA THR A 146 -11.70 -1.40 -14.99
C THR A 146 -12.40 -0.87 -16.24
N LEU A 147 -11.74 0.02 -16.99
CA LEU A 147 -12.16 0.48 -18.32
C LEU A 147 -11.85 -0.51 -19.45
N LYS A 148 -11.43 -1.74 -19.11
CA LYS A 148 -11.05 -2.81 -20.04
C LYS A 148 -9.80 -2.52 -20.87
N ILE A 149 -8.99 -1.53 -20.48
CA ILE A 149 -7.66 -1.29 -21.04
C ILE A 149 -6.65 -2.06 -20.19
N GLN A 150 -5.84 -2.93 -20.79
CA GLN A 150 -4.86 -3.72 -20.06
C GLN A 150 -3.44 -3.16 -20.29
N PRO A 151 -3.03 -2.13 -19.54
CA PRO A 151 -1.67 -1.62 -19.69
C PRO A 151 -0.65 -2.69 -19.27
N PRO A 152 0.52 -2.76 -19.95
CA PRO A 152 1.64 -3.53 -19.45
C PRO A 152 2.16 -2.91 -18.14
N GLY A 153 2.94 -3.66 -17.36
CA GLY A 153 3.61 -3.10 -16.17
C GLY A 153 3.03 -3.51 -14.80
N LYS A 154 2.08 -4.46 -14.75
CA LYS A 154 1.62 -5.04 -13.48
C LYS A 154 2.77 -5.53 -12.59
N GLN A 155 3.78 -6.14 -13.22
CA GLN A 155 4.98 -6.64 -12.55
C GLN A 155 5.85 -5.49 -11.99
N ILE A 156 5.99 -4.40 -12.74
CA ILE A 156 6.73 -3.21 -12.29
C ILE A 156 6.06 -2.63 -11.05
N ILE A 157 4.73 -2.49 -11.04
CA ILE A 157 3.99 -1.99 -9.87
C ILE A 157 4.23 -2.89 -8.65
N THR A 158 4.22 -4.21 -8.84
CA THR A 158 4.50 -5.16 -7.74
C THR A 158 5.90 -4.97 -7.17
N TYR A 159 6.91 -4.78 -8.03
CA TYR A 159 8.28 -4.52 -7.57
C TYR A 159 8.41 -3.16 -6.90
N LEU A 160 7.77 -2.12 -7.41
CA LEU A 160 7.75 -0.79 -6.77
C LEU A 160 7.18 -0.87 -5.35
N GLN A 161 6.08 -1.60 -5.15
CA GLN A 161 5.49 -1.83 -3.82
C GLN A 161 6.47 -2.58 -2.90
N MET A 162 7.13 -3.63 -3.40
CA MET A 162 8.15 -4.36 -2.63
C MET A 162 9.34 -3.47 -2.24
N THR A 163 9.84 -2.67 -3.18
CA THR A 163 10.92 -1.72 -2.94
C THR A 163 10.52 -0.68 -1.89
N GLN A 164 9.29 -0.17 -1.94
CA GLN A 164 8.77 0.75 -0.92
C GLN A 164 8.82 0.13 0.48
N PHE A 165 8.35 -1.11 0.66
CA PHE A 165 8.38 -1.77 1.96
C PHE A 165 9.81 -2.05 2.44
N PHE A 166 10.68 -2.48 1.53
CA PHE A 166 12.08 -2.75 1.86
C PHE A 166 12.80 -1.47 2.31
N VAL A 167 12.75 -0.41 1.50
CA VAL A 167 13.38 0.88 1.79
C VAL A 167 12.79 1.49 3.05
N GLY A 168 11.46 1.48 3.20
CA GLY A 168 10.79 2.00 4.38
C GLY A 168 11.20 1.29 5.68
N ASN A 169 11.30 -0.05 5.66
CA ASN A 169 11.79 -0.82 6.80
C ASN A 169 13.26 -0.52 7.10
N SER A 170 14.11 -0.37 6.09
CA SER A 170 15.52 -0.01 6.29
C SER A 170 15.68 1.36 6.95
N ILE A 171 14.90 2.36 6.50
CA ILE A 171 14.90 3.68 7.12
C ILE A 171 14.39 3.60 8.57
N ALA A 172 13.29 2.88 8.82
CA ALA A 172 12.76 2.69 10.17
C ALA A 172 13.80 2.05 11.12
N LEU A 173 14.50 1.00 10.68
CA LEU A 173 15.57 0.38 11.46
C LEU A 173 16.74 1.33 11.71
N TYR A 174 17.13 2.12 10.71
CA TYR A 174 18.18 3.12 10.87
C TYR A 174 17.77 4.19 11.89
N THR A 175 16.56 4.74 11.82
CA THR A 175 16.08 5.74 12.79
C THR A 175 15.97 5.21 14.21
N LEU A 176 15.65 3.91 14.40
CA LEU A 176 15.67 3.27 15.72
C LEU A 176 17.08 3.16 16.32
N SER A 177 18.12 3.16 15.47
CA SER A 177 19.51 3.09 15.90
C SER A 177 20.12 4.45 16.26
N ILE A 178 19.42 5.55 15.99
CA ILE A 178 19.86 6.91 16.33
C ILE A 178 19.40 7.25 17.75
N ASP A 179 20.35 7.55 18.64
CA ASP A 179 20.07 7.93 20.01
C ASP A 179 19.31 9.26 20.08
N GLY A 180 18.24 9.30 20.90
CA GLY A 180 17.41 10.50 21.07
C GLY A 180 16.41 10.78 19.93
N CYS A 181 16.46 10.02 18.83
CA CYS A 181 15.59 10.23 17.65
C CYS A 181 14.09 10.05 17.92
N MET A 182 13.75 9.14 18.86
CA MET A 182 12.38 8.76 19.16
C MET A 182 12.15 8.68 20.66
N ASN A 183 10.98 9.14 21.11
CA ASN A 183 10.49 8.83 22.45
C ASN A 183 10.01 7.36 22.54
N ASP A 184 9.73 6.89 23.75
CA ASP A 184 9.36 5.48 23.96
C ASP A 184 8.11 5.07 23.16
N PHE A 185 7.10 5.95 23.07
CA PHE A 185 5.89 5.65 22.32
C PHE A 185 6.13 5.56 20.81
N GLN A 186 6.95 6.45 20.26
CA GLN A 186 7.40 6.41 18.86
C GLN A 186 8.24 5.16 18.57
N LYS A 187 9.09 4.72 19.51
CA LYS A 187 9.84 3.46 19.38
C LYS A 187 8.91 2.26 19.31
N TYR A 188 7.91 2.17 20.21
CA TYR A 188 6.91 1.09 20.17
C TYR A 188 6.10 1.11 18.87
N SER A 189 5.70 2.30 18.41
CA SER A 189 5.02 2.50 17.14
C SER A 189 5.85 2.03 15.94
N CYS A 190 7.14 2.37 15.93
CA CYS A 190 8.07 1.95 14.88
C CYS A 190 8.27 0.43 14.88
N TRP A 191 8.49 -0.19 16.04
CA TRP A 191 8.57 -1.64 16.16
C TRP A 191 7.30 -2.37 15.72
N PHE A 192 6.12 -1.85 16.08
CA PHE A 192 4.85 -2.39 15.62
C PHE A 192 4.75 -2.34 14.08
N ASN A 193 5.12 -1.21 13.48
CA ASN A 193 5.11 -1.05 12.03
C ASN A 193 6.11 -1.98 11.34
N LEU A 194 7.32 -2.15 11.87
CA LEU A 194 8.30 -3.11 11.37
C LEU A 194 7.76 -4.55 11.42
N ALA A 195 7.11 -4.92 12.52
CA ALA A 195 6.49 -6.24 12.70
C ALA A 195 5.31 -6.48 11.74
N TYR A 196 4.60 -5.43 11.32
CA TYR A 196 3.52 -5.50 10.32
C TYR A 196 4.04 -5.54 8.88
N VAL A 197 4.95 -4.64 8.51
CA VAL A 197 5.43 -4.48 7.13
C VAL A 197 6.32 -5.65 6.71
N THR A 198 7.06 -6.26 7.64
CA THR A 198 7.96 -7.38 7.33
C THR A 198 7.22 -8.61 6.76
N PRO A 199 6.16 -9.15 7.41
CA PRO A 199 5.33 -10.19 6.82
C PRO A 199 4.64 -9.75 5.52
N LEU A 200 4.23 -8.47 5.42
CA LEU A 200 3.62 -7.95 4.20
C LEU A 200 4.58 -8.05 3.00
N LEU A 201 5.83 -7.63 3.18
CA LEU A 201 6.89 -7.76 2.17
C LEU A 201 7.10 -9.22 1.76
N TYR A 202 7.11 -10.15 2.73
CA TYR A 202 7.18 -11.58 2.45
C TYR A 202 6.00 -12.07 1.58
N PHE A 203 4.78 -11.67 1.89
CA PHE A 203 3.60 -12.04 1.11
C PHE A 203 3.64 -11.47 -0.31
N PHE A 204 4.15 -10.25 -0.49
CA PHE A 204 4.39 -9.68 -1.82
C PHE A 204 5.45 -10.45 -2.60
N ALA A 205 6.55 -10.84 -1.96
CA ALA A 205 7.58 -11.67 -2.59
C ALA A 205 7.03 -13.04 -3.01
N GLN A 206 6.20 -13.67 -2.16
CA GLN A 206 5.53 -14.92 -2.48
C GLN A 206 4.55 -14.75 -3.66
N PHE A 207 3.78 -13.67 -3.68
CA PHE A 207 2.87 -13.32 -4.77
C PHE A 207 3.63 -13.10 -6.09
N ALA A 208 4.75 -12.37 -6.06
CA ALA A 208 5.58 -12.10 -7.23
C ALA A 208 6.19 -13.40 -7.78
N LYS A 209 6.74 -14.25 -6.90
CA LYS A 209 7.26 -15.58 -7.27
C LYS A 209 6.19 -16.42 -7.98
N LYS A 210 5.00 -16.54 -7.39
CA LYS A 210 3.91 -17.34 -7.93
C LYS A 210 3.35 -16.80 -9.24
N THR A 211 3.31 -15.48 -9.40
CA THR A 211 2.66 -14.82 -10.55
C THR A 211 3.60 -14.69 -11.75
N TYR A 212 4.86 -14.33 -11.52
CA TYR A 212 5.80 -13.97 -12.59
C TYR A 212 6.87 -15.05 -12.84
N PHE A 213 7.20 -15.86 -11.84
CA PHE A 213 8.20 -16.93 -11.97
C PHE A 213 7.52 -18.29 -11.97
N LYS A 214 6.94 -18.68 -13.12
CA LYS A 214 6.44 -20.04 -13.33
C LYS A 214 7.58 -20.96 -13.79
N PRO A 215 7.74 -22.17 -13.21
CA PRO A 215 8.64 -23.17 -13.76
C PRO A 215 8.16 -23.61 -15.17
N LYS A 216 9.11 -23.81 -16.10
CA LYS A 216 8.86 -24.19 -17.50
C LYS A 216 7.96 -25.45 -17.66
N SER A 217 7.86 -26.32 -16.66
CA SER A 217 7.01 -27.51 -16.68
C SER A 217 5.51 -27.20 -16.72
N GLN A 218 5.05 -26.12 -16.09
CA GLN A 218 3.62 -25.76 -16.04
C GLN A 218 3.15 -24.92 -17.24
N VAL A 219 4.08 -24.40 -18.06
CA VAL A 219 3.76 -23.68 -19.31
C VAL A 219 3.39 -24.69 -20.40
N LYS A 220 4.08 -25.83 -20.47
CA LYS A 220 3.78 -26.90 -21.44
C LYS A 220 2.45 -27.61 -21.20
N GLU A 221 1.95 -27.65 -19.97
CA GLU A 221 0.68 -28.33 -19.64
C GLU A 221 -0.55 -27.44 -19.89
N SER A 222 -0.41 -26.11 -19.83
CA SER A 222 -1.48 -25.17 -20.20
C SER A 222 -1.67 -25.03 -21.71
N ASP A 223 -0.61 -25.19 -22.52
CA ASP A 223 -0.71 -25.17 -23.98
C ASP A 223 -1.18 -26.51 -24.57
N LYS A 224 -1.12 -27.60 -23.82
CA LYS A 224 -1.71 -28.90 -24.22
C LYS A 224 -3.21 -29.04 -23.92
N ARG A 225 -3.81 -28.07 -23.20
CA ARG A 225 -5.25 -28.07 -22.82
C ARG A 225 -6.05 -26.93 -23.47
N LYS A 226 -5.44 -26.15 -24.35
CA LYS A 226 -6.15 -25.27 -25.29
C LYS A 226 -6.31 -26.00 -26.62
#